data_AF-A0A667XTQ8-F1
#
_entry.id   AF-A0A667XTQ8-F1
#
_cell.length_a   1.000
_cell.length_b   1.000
_cell.length_c   1.000
_cell.angle_alpha   90.00
_cell.angle_beta   90.00
_cell.angle_gamma   90.00
#
_symmetry.space_group_name_H-M   'P 1'
#
loop_
_entity.id
_entity.type
_entity.pdbx_description
1 polymer ?
#
loop_
_entity_poly.entity_id
_entity_poly.type
_entity_poly.pdbx_seq_one_letter_code
_entity_poly.pdbx_strand_id
1 'polypeptide(L)'
;DKKLRAARTAFINRTSRPVLDALLDELLKLKIINNREMETVRAQPRTEKAQELIDMVINKGAAASSLMITVFCELDPFLSTELNISFYLVLVLQTVPSL
;
A
#
# COMPACT_ATOMS: atom_id res chain seq x y z
N ASP A 1 9.19 -3.37 6.52
CA ASP A 1 8.26 -4.50 6.80
C ASP A 1 7.37 -4.34 8.02
N LYS A 2 7.88 -4.00 9.21
CA LYS A 2 7.08 -4.03 10.47
C LYS A 2 5.75 -3.26 10.38
N LYS A 3 5.73 -2.08 9.74
CA LYS A 3 4.51 -1.28 9.53
C LYS A 3 3.48 -1.98 8.63
N LEU A 4 3.87 -2.43 7.43
CA LEU A 4 2.95 -3.17 6.54
C LEU A 4 2.48 -4.49 7.17
N ARG A 5 3.36 -5.21 7.87
CA ARG A 5 2.97 -6.42 8.61
C ARG A 5 1.91 -6.12 9.66
N ALA A 6 2.05 -5.03 10.41
CA ALA A 6 1.07 -4.61 11.41
C ALA A 6 -0.27 -4.17 10.78
N ALA A 7 -0.21 -3.46 9.66
CA ALA A 7 -1.40 -3.00 8.94
C ALA A 7 -2.04 -4.07 8.04
N ARG A 8 -1.43 -5.25 7.90
CA ARG A 8 -1.76 -6.27 6.89
C ARG A 8 -3.25 -6.62 6.87
N THR A 9 -3.83 -6.96 8.01
CA THR A 9 -5.25 -7.34 8.10
C THR A 9 -6.16 -6.19 7.68
N ALA A 10 -5.85 -4.97 8.10
CA ALA A 10 -6.66 -3.81 7.80
C ALA A 10 -6.50 -3.38 6.32
N PHE A 11 -5.29 -3.46 5.76
CA PHE A 11 -5.05 -3.30 4.33
C PHE A 11 -5.87 -4.32 3.52
N ILE A 12 -5.78 -5.60 3.90
CA ILE A 12 -6.55 -6.66 3.25
C ILE A 12 -8.03 -6.34 3.34
N ASN A 13 -8.58 -5.93 4.48
CA ASN A 13 -10.03 -5.76 4.60
C ASN A 13 -10.58 -4.47 3.98
N ARG A 14 -9.76 -3.42 3.87
CA ARG A 14 -10.26 -2.06 3.63
C ARG A 14 -9.81 -1.47 2.29
N THR A 15 -8.72 -1.94 1.71
CA THR A 15 -8.26 -1.40 0.43
C THR A 15 -9.24 -1.77 -0.69
N SER A 16 -9.68 -0.75 -1.40
CA SER A 16 -10.64 -0.88 -2.50
C SER A 16 -9.99 -1.50 -3.74
N ARG A 17 -10.79 -2.13 -4.61
CA ARG A 17 -10.27 -2.75 -5.83
C ARG A 17 -9.55 -1.76 -6.75
N PRO A 18 -10.07 -0.53 -7.00
CA PRO A 18 -9.36 0.45 -7.82
C PRO A 18 -7.99 0.85 -7.25
N VAL A 19 -7.87 1.00 -5.92
CA VAL A 19 -6.58 1.31 -5.29
C VAL A 19 -5.61 0.14 -5.42
N LEU A 20 -6.06 -1.11 -5.28
CA LEU A 20 -5.21 -2.29 -5.52
C LEU A 20 -4.73 -2.37 -6.97
N ASP A 21 -5.60 -2.07 -7.94
CA ASP A 21 -5.24 -2.10 -9.36
C ASP A 21 -4.22 -1.01 -9.70
N ALA A 22 -4.41 0.22 -9.19
CA ALA A 22 -3.44 1.29 -9.34
C ALA A 22 -2.11 0.98 -8.64
N LEU A 23 -2.15 0.37 -7.45
CA LEU A 23 -0.96 -0.03 -6.72
C LEU A 23 -0.17 -1.10 -7.49
N LEU A 24 -0.84 -2.08 -8.11
CA LEU A 24 -0.18 -3.05 -9.00
C LEU A 24 0.53 -2.37 -10.18
N ASP A 25 -0.13 -1.41 -10.83
CA ASP A 25 0.44 -0.69 -11.97
C ASP A 25 1.70 0.09 -11.56
N GLU A 26 1.66 0.80 -10.43
CA GLU A 26 2.80 1.57 -9.92
C GLU A 26 3.95 0.67 -9.46
N LEU A 27 3.66 -0.43 -8.76
CA LEU A 27 4.69 -1.38 -8.32
C LEU A 27 5.36 -2.08 -9.50
N LEU A 28 4.65 -2.28 -10.62
CA LEU A 28 5.22 -2.78 -11.87
C LEU A 28 6.14 -1.73 -12.51
N LYS A 29 5.70 -0.46 -12.60
CA LYS A 29 6.53 0.65 -13.12
C LYS A 29 7.83 0.81 -12.34
N LEU A 30 7.75 0.68 -11.01
CA LEU A 30 8.90 0.72 -10.10
C LEU A 30 9.76 -0.56 -10.11
N LYS A 31 9.38 -1.57 -10.91
CA LYS A 31 10.06 -2.88 -11.02
C LYS A 31 10.16 -3.65 -9.70
N ILE A 32 9.25 -3.38 -8.76
CA ILE A 32 9.14 -4.16 -7.52
C ILE A 32 8.51 -5.52 -7.84
N ILE A 33 7.47 -5.51 -8.67
CA ILE A 33 6.87 -6.72 -9.23
C ILE A 33 7.18 -6.81 -10.72
N ASN A 34 7.17 -8.03 -11.26
CA ASN A 34 7.31 -8.28 -12.70
C ASN A 34 5.95 -8.53 -13.37
N ASN A 35 5.94 -8.61 -14.72
CA ASN A 35 4.71 -8.84 -15.49
C ASN A 35 3.98 -10.12 -15.09
N ARG A 36 4.69 -11.24 -14.84
CA ARG A 36 4.06 -12.52 -14.47
C ARG A 36 3.39 -12.46 -13.10
N GLU A 37 4.06 -11.83 -12.13
CA GLU A 37 3.50 -11.57 -10.80
C GLU A 37 2.25 -10.69 -10.92
N MET A 38 2.33 -9.61 -11.70
CA MET A 38 1.19 -8.70 -11.91
C MET A 38 0.00 -9.39 -12.57
N GLU A 39 0.21 -10.17 -13.63
CA GLU A 39 -0.85 -10.91 -14.33
C GLU A 39 -1.56 -11.90 -13.39
N THR A 40 -0.79 -12.61 -12.57
CA THR A 40 -1.32 -13.58 -11.60
C THR A 40 -2.23 -12.89 -10.59
N VAL A 41 -1.78 -11.78 -10.02
CA VAL A 41 -2.50 -11.05 -8.95
C VAL A 41 -3.70 -10.27 -9.51
N ARG A 42 -3.60 -9.73 -10.74
CA ARG A 42 -4.63 -8.87 -11.33
C ARG A 42 -5.97 -9.56 -11.52
N ALA A 43 -5.96 -10.85 -11.88
CA ALA A 43 -7.17 -11.63 -12.12
C ALA A 43 -7.93 -12.03 -10.84
N GLN A 44 -7.33 -11.84 -9.67
CA GLN A 44 -7.89 -12.33 -8.41
C GLN A 44 -9.07 -11.49 -7.90
N PRO A 45 -9.95 -12.10 -7.08
CA PRO A 45 -10.92 -11.33 -6.31
C PRO A 45 -10.20 -10.39 -5.34
N ARG A 46 -10.92 -9.35 -4.90
CA ARG A 46 -10.33 -8.20 -4.21
C ARG A 46 -9.56 -8.59 -2.93
N THR A 47 -10.05 -9.56 -2.18
CA THR A 47 -9.43 -9.98 -0.91
C THR A 47 -8.13 -10.73 -1.12
N GLU A 48 -8.15 -11.71 -2.02
CA GLU A 48 -7.01 -12.52 -2.42
C GLU A 48 -5.95 -11.63 -3.06
N LYS A 49 -6.36 -10.72 -3.95
CA LYS A 49 -5.49 -9.70 -4.56
C LYS A 49 -4.77 -8.87 -3.50
N ALA A 50 -5.49 -8.35 -2.51
CA ALA A 50 -4.91 -7.54 -1.45
C ALA A 50 -3.91 -8.35 -0.61
N GLN A 51 -4.25 -9.60 -0.31
CA GLN A 51 -3.41 -10.51 0.45
C GLN A 51 -2.12 -10.86 -0.30
N GLU A 52 -2.22 -11.28 -1.56
CA GLU A 52 -1.05 -11.65 -2.34
C GLU A 52 -0.12 -10.46 -2.56
N LEU A 53 -0.68 -9.28 -2.87
CA LEU A 53 0.11 -8.08 -3.11
C LEU A 53 0.93 -7.68 -1.88
N ILE A 54 0.29 -7.60 -0.70
CA ILE A 54 0.99 -7.18 0.51
C ILE A 54 2.01 -8.22 0.97
N ASP A 55 1.69 -9.52 0.87
CA ASP A 55 2.62 -10.59 1.25
C ASP A 55 3.82 -10.64 0.30
N MET A 56 3.59 -10.48 -1.00
CA MET A 56 4.64 -10.43 -2.01
C MET A 56 5.61 -9.28 -1.75
N VAL A 57 5.11 -8.07 -1.52
CA VAL A 57 5.96 -6.90 -1.25
C VAL A 57 6.73 -7.06 0.07
N ILE A 58 6.08 -7.55 1.12
CA ILE A 58 6.73 -7.84 2.41
C ILE A 58 7.86 -8.87 2.23
N ASN A 59 7.67 -9.89 1.40
CA ASN A 59 8.69 -10.92 1.13
C ASN A 59 9.87 -10.40 0.30
N LYS A 60 9.66 -9.36 -0.52
CA LYS A 60 10.73 -8.65 -1.24
C LYS A 60 11.56 -7.73 -0.33
N GLY A 61 11.08 -7.44 0.88
CA GLY A 61 11.84 -6.81 1.95
C GLY A 61 11.62 -5.30 2.10
N ALA A 62 12.44 -4.69 2.97
CA ALA A 62 12.16 -3.37 3.52
C ALA A 62 12.08 -2.25 2.48
N ALA A 63 12.91 -2.30 1.44
CA ALA A 63 12.93 -1.29 0.37
C ALA A 63 11.62 -1.32 -0.44
N ALA A 64 11.18 -2.52 -0.87
CA ALA A 64 9.92 -2.70 -1.58
C ALA A 64 8.73 -2.29 -0.70
N SER A 65 8.73 -2.71 0.57
CA SER A 65 7.75 -2.30 1.57
C SER A 65 7.66 -0.78 1.74
N SER A 66 8.79 -0.07 1.74
CA SER A 66 8.80 1.39 1.86
C SER A 66 8.19 2.06 0.64
N LEU A 67 8.54 1.61 -0.56
CA LEU A 67 8.00 2.15 -1.81
C LEU A 67 6.49 1.89 -1.94
N MET A 68 6.02 0.69 -1.58
CA MET A 68 4.57 0.41 -1.53
C MET A 68 3.83 1.33 -0.58
N ILE A 69 4.39 1.63 0.61
CA ILE A 69 3.78 2.59 1.53
C ILE A 69 3.71 3.97 0.88
N THR A 70 4.79 4.45 0.26
CA THR A 70 4.82 5.77 -0.40
C THR A 70 3.72 5.86 -1.47
N VAL A 71 3.68 4.92 -2.41
CA VAL A 71 2.66 4.88 -3.46
C VAL A 71 1.25 4.78 -2.86
N PHE A 72 1.05 3.94 -1.84
CA PHE A 72 -0.25 3.81 -1.20
C PHE A 72 -0.70 5.09 -0.50
N CYS A 73 0.22 5.86 0.08
CA CYS A 73 -0.10 7.17 0.65
C CYS A 73 -0.53 8.19 -0.40
N GLU A 74 -0.01 8.08 -1.63
CA GLU A 74 -0.41 8.94 -2.75
C GLU A 74 -1.77 8.53 -3.32
N LEU A 75 -2.02 7.22 -3.42
CA LEU A 75 -3.28 6.68 -3.97
C LEU A 75 -4.45 6.79 -2.99
N ASP A 76 -4.21 6.61 -1.70
CA ASP A 76 -5.24 6.71 -0.65
C ASP A 76 -4.67 7.34 0.64
N PRO A 77 -4.54 8.68 0.68
CA PRO A 77 -4.03 9.42 1.84
C PRO A 77 -4.87 9.22 3.10
N PHE A 78 -6.18 9.03 2.92
CA PHE A 78 -7.12 8.87 4.04
C PHE A 78 -6.95 7.49 4.69
N LEU A 79 -7.00 6.41 3.91
CA LEU A 79 -6.84 5.08 4.45
C LEU A 79 -5.41 4.85 4.98
N SER A 80 -4.38 5.34 4.29
CA SER A 80 -2.99 5.23 4.77
C SER A 80 -2.77 5.89 6.13
N THR A 81 -3.49 6.99 6.40
CA THR A 81 -3.55 7.66 7.70
C THR A 81 -4.25 6.79 8.75
N GLU A 82 -5.44 6.28 8.45
CA GLU A 82 -6.18 5.41 9.38
C GLU A 82 -5.45 4.10 9.69
N LEU A 83 -4.68 3.58 8.73
CA LEU A 83 -3.83 2.39 8.91
C LEU A 83 -2.52 2.68 9.65
N ASN A 84 -2.22 3.96 9.95
CA ASN A 84 -1.00 4.42 10.61
C ASN A 84 0.29 3.91 9.92
N ILE A 85 0.27 3.85 8.59
CA ILE A 85 1.42 3.44 7.78
C ILE A 85 2.11 4.60 7.09
N SER A 86 1.46 5.76 7.00
CA SER A 86 2.06 6.97 6.45
C SER A 86 3.26 7.45 7.29
N PHE A 87 4.22 8.11 6.64
CA PHE A 87 5.43 8.63 7.28
C PHE A 87 5.29 10.07 7.80
N TYR A 88 4.14 10.74 7.60
CA TYR A 88 4.04 12.21 7.70
C TYR A 88 3.12 12.79 8.79
N LEU A 89 2.57 11.99 9.71
CA LEU A 89 1.53 12.49 10.62
C LEU A 89 2.00 13.28 11.85
N VAL A 90 3.30 13.58 12.01
CA VAL A 90 3.74 14.46 13.11
C VAL A 90 3.70 15.95 12.74
N LEU A 91 3.68 16.33 11.45
CA LEU A 91 3.84 17.74 11.06
C LEU A 91 2.56 18.46 10.60
N VAL A 92 1.53 17.75 10.12
CA VAL A 92 0.34 18.43 9.55
C VAL A 92 -0.62 18.94 10.64
N LEU A 93 -0.58 18.38 11.86
CA LEU A 93 -1.41 18.85 12.98
C LEU A 93 -0.84 20.08 13.71
N GLN A 94 0.32 20.61 13.30
CA GLN A 94 0.91 21.82 13.90
C GLN A 94 0.70 23.11 13.08
N THR A 95 0.00 23.07 11.94
CA THR A 95 -0.10 24.24 11.04
C THR A 95 -1.52 24.73 10.77
N VAL A 96 -2.45 24.56 11.72
CA VAL A 96 -3.71 25.32 11.68
C VAL A 96 -3.60 26.48 12.69
N PRO A 97 -3.18 27.69 12.27
CA PRO A 97 -3.43 28.87 13.08
C PRO A 97 -4.94 29.14 13.06
N SER A 98 -5.54 29.05 14.24
CA SER A 98 -6.91 29.48 14.53
C SER A 98 -7.19 30.85 13.91
N LEU A 99 -8.23 30.93 13.07
CA LEU A 99 -8.88 32.19 12.70
C LEU A 99 -9.99 32.50 13.71
#